data_AF-A0A917WEY5-F1
#
_entry.id   AF-A0A917WEY5-F1
#
_cell.length_a   1.000
_cell.length_b   1.000
_cell.length_c   1.000
_cell.angle_alpha   90.00
_cell.angle_beta   90.00
_cell.angle_gamma   90.00
#
_symmetry.space_group_name_H-M   'P 1'
#
loop_
_entity.id
_entity.type
_entity.pdbx_description
1 polymer ?
#
loop_
_entity_poly.entity_id
_entity_poly.type
_entity_poly.pdbx_seq_one_letter_code
_entity_poly.pdbx_strand_id
1 'polypeptide(L)'
;MTDNGAGTDTGAQSSRITRLFDIRLIVGGLLTVYGVVLLVMSFWDSSEDIAKGAGIRLNLWTGIGLLVVGLGMLLWMRLAPLRAEPDRTGSAGGPAEPRA
;
A
#
# COMPACT_ATOMS: atom_id res chain seq x y z
N MET A 1 29.49 -22.93 -24.51
CA MET A 1 28.46 -21.92 -24.77
C MET A 1 27.67 -21.75 -23.47
N THR A 2 28.17 -20.96 -22.53
CA THR A 2 27.55 -20.73 -21.22
C THR A 2 26.90 -19.35 -21.26
N ASP A 3 25.58 -19.29 -21.33
CA ASP A 3 24.82 -18.06 -21.14
C ASP A 3 24.76 -17.76 -19.65
N ASN A 4 25.38 -16.65 -19.23
CA ASN A 4 25.28 -16.13 -17.87
C ASN A 4 23.93 -15.40 -17.69
N GLY A 5 22.82 -16.14 -17.73
CA GLY A 5 21.45 -15.64 -17.59
C GLY A 5 20.97 -15.37 -16.16
N ALA A 6 21.82 -15.55 -15.13
CA ALA A 6 21.42 -15.52 -13.73
C ALA A 6 21.27 -14.11 -13.10
N GLY A 7 21.47 -13.02 -13.86
CA GLY A 7 21.55 -11.65 -13.31
C GLY A 7 20.29 -10.79 -13.45
N THR A 8 19.31 -11.16 -14.28
CA THR A 8 18.19 -10.26 -14.64
C THR A 8 16.90 -10.50 -13.86
N ASP A 9 16.73 -11.69 -13.27
CA ASP A 9 15.47 -12.07 -12.64
C ASP A 9 15.31 -11.47 -11.24
N THR A 10 16.41 -11.34 -10.49
CA THR A 10 16.38 -10.88 -9.09
C THR A 10 16.01 -9.38 -8.97
N GLY A 11 16.50 -8.53 -9.87
CA GLY A 11 16.20 -7.09 -9.88
C GLY A 11 14.77 -6.77 -10.33
N ALA A 12 14.30 -7.42 -11.39
CA ALA A 12 12.93 -7.26 -11.89
C ALA A 12 11.90 -7.77 -10.87
N GLN A 13 12.21 -8.83 -10.12
CA GLN A 13 11.35 -9.35 -9.05
C GLN A 13 11.29 -8.39 -7.85
N SER A 14 12.42 -7.82 -7.42
CA SER A 14 12.47 -6.83 -6.32
C SER A 14 11.66 -5.59 -6.65
N SER A 15 11.76 -5.03 -7.86
CA SER A 15 10.97 -3.86 -8.27
C SER A 15 9.46 -4.12 -8.34
N ARG A 16 9.06 -5.37 -8.63
CA ARG A 16 7.65 -5.81 -8.65
C ARG A 16 7.12 -5.93 -7.23
N ILE A 17 7.93 -6.49 -6.33
CA ILE A 17 7.64 -6.59 -4.88
C ILE A 17 7.53 -5.19 -4.28
N THR A 18 8.46 -4.26 -4.53
CA THR A 18 8.38 -2.87 -4.02
C THR A 18 7.08 -2.16 -4.42
N ARG A 19 6.54 -2.44 -5.61
CA ARG A 19 5.24 -1.91 -6.07
C ARG A 19 4.05 -2.58 -5.37
N LEU A 20 4.15 -3.86 -5.05
CA LEU A 20 3.13 -4.62 -4.31
C LEU A 20 3.14 -4.30 -2.80
N PHE A 21 4.28 -3.86 -2.28
CA PHE A 21 4.48 -3.41 -0.90
C PHE A 21 4.42 -1.87 -0.78
N ASP A 22 3.64 -1.18 -1.62
CA ASP A 22 3.30 0.22 -1.35
C ASP A 22 2.38 0.27 -0.12
N ILE A 23 2.87 0.91 0.94
CA ILE A 23 2.14 1.10 2.20
C ILE A 23 0.75 1.72 1.98
N ARG A 24 0.59 2.57 0.96
CA ARG A 24 -0.69 3.23 0.65
C ARG A 24 -1.73 2.24 0.18
N LEU A 25 -1.33 1.22 -0.59
CA LEU A 25 -2.21 0.17 -1.05
C LEU A 25 -2.63 -0.74 0.11
N ILE A 26 -1.66 -1.15 0.94
CA ILE A 26 -1.91 -2.04 2.08
C ILE A 26 -2.81 -1.36 3.11
N VAL A 27 -2.42 -0.18 3.58
CA VAL A 27 -3.18 0.56 4.61
C VAL A 27 -4.50 1.06 4.04
N GLY A 28 -4.50 1.68 2.85
CA GLY A 28 -5.72 2.18 2.22
C GLY A 28 -6.72 1.06 1.90
N GLY A 29 -6.24 -0.08 1.41
CA GLY A 29 -7.06 -1.26 1.16
C GLY A 29 -7.64 -1.85 2.44
N LEU A 30 -6.82 -2.02 3.48
CA LEU A 30 -7.25 -2.55 4.78
C LEU A 30 -8.31 -1.66 5.43
N LEU A 31 -8.08 -0.34 5.47
CA LEU A 31 -9.05 0.62 5.99
C LEU A 31 -10.36 0.60 5.21
N THR A 32 -10.29 0.50 3.88
CA THR A 32 -11.48 0.41 3.02
C THR A 32 -12.27 -0.85 3.33
N VAL A 33 -11.63 -2.02 3.41
CA VAL A 33 -12.32 -3.29 3.73
C VAL A 33 -12.95 -3.23 5.13
N TYR A 34 -12.20 -2.75 6.12
CA TYR A 34 -12.72 -2.64 7.49
C TYR A 34 -13.88 -1.64 7.57
N GLY A 35 -13.78 -0.52 6.86
CA GLY A 35 -14.86 0.46 6.75
C GLY A 35 -16.13 -0.11 6.12
N VAL A 36 -16.01 -0.92 5.05
CA VAL A 36 -17.15 -1.64 4.46
C VAL A 36 -17.78 -2.60 5.46
N VAL A 37 -16.97 -3.39 6.18
CA VAL A 37 -17.48 -4.32 7.20
C VAL A 37 -18.27 -3.58 8.29
N LEU A 38 -17.75 -2.46 8.80
CA LEU A 38 -18.45 -1.65 9.80
C LEU A 38 -19.71 -0.98 9.24
N LEU A 39 -19.69 -0.52 7.98
CA LEU A 39 -20.86 0.01 7.31
C LEU A 39 -21.97 -1.04 7.22
N VAL A 40 -21.63 -2.28 6.83
CA VAL A 40 -22.57 -3.40 6.78
C VAL A 40 -23.09 -3.75 8.17
N MET A 41 -22.20 -3.84 9.17
CA MET A 41 -22.58 -4.13 10.55
C MET A 41 -23.57 -3.09 11.12
N SER A 42 -23.46 -1.83 10.70
CA SER A 42 -24.33 -0.75 11.15
C SER A 42 -25.80 -0.91 10.76
N PHE A 43 -26.10 -1.67 9.71
CA PHE A 43 -27.48 -2.01 9.35
C PHE A 43 -28.13 -2.97 10.37
N TRP A 44 -27.31 -3.73 11.11
CA TRP A 44 -27.72 -4.64 12.18
C TRP A 44 -27.49 -4.08 13.60
N ASP A 45 -27.12 -2.80 13.75
CA ASP A 45 -26.93 -2.19 15.08
C ASP A 45 -28.21 -2.34 15.94
N SER A 46 -28.04 -2.93 17.12
CA SER A 46 -29.13 -3.13 18.08
C SER A 46 -29.39 -1.86 18.89
N SER A 47 -30.59 -1.71 19.45
CA SER A 47 -30.95 -0.56 20.29
C SER A 47 -30.02 -0.38 21.49
N GLU A 48 -29.47 -1.48 22.02
CA GLU A 48 -28.47 -1.47 23.09
C GLU A 48 -27.14 -0.85 22.65
N ASP A 49 -26.69 -1.13 21.42
CA ASP A 49 -25.45 -0.60 20.86
C ASP A 49 -25.58 0.90 20.56
N ILE A 50 -26.75 1.32 20.09
CA ILE A 50 -27.08 2.74 19.89
C ILE A 50 -27.12 3.48 21.24
N ALA A 51 -27.65 2.84 22.30
CA ALA A 51 -27.66 3.42 23.64
C ALA A 51 -26.25 3.61 24.21
N LYS A 52 -25.34 2.65 23.98
CA LYS A 52 -23.91 2.79 24.31
C LYS A 52 -23.23 3.94 23.57
N GLY A 53 -23.65 4.20 22.34
CA GLY A 53 -23.22 5.33 21.52
C GLY A 53 -23.90 6.67 21.82
N ALA A 54 -24.54 6.83 22.98
CA ALA A 54 -25.29 8.03 23.36
C ALA A 54 -26.37 8.44 22.33
N GLY A 55 -27.01 7.44 21.70
CA GLY A 55 -28.03 7.65 20.68
C GLY A 55 -27.50 7.72 19.24
N ILE A 56 -26.19 7.56 19.04
CA ILE A 56 -25.54 7.62 17.72
C ILE A 56 -25.07 6.21 17.32
N ARG A 57 -25.22 5.88 16.03
CA ARG A 57 -24.68 4.65 15.44
C ARG A 57 -23.16 4.76 15.24
N LEU A 58 -22.39 4.36 16.26
CA LEU A 58 -20.93 4.50 16.27
C LEU A 58 -20.26 3.69 15.14
N ASN A 59 -20.74 2.47 14.87
CA ASN A 59 -20.26 1.64 13.77
C ASN A 59 -20.40 2.36 12.42
N LEU A 60 -21.48 3.13 12.25
CA LEU A 60 -21.77 3.80 10.98
C LEU A 60 -20.79 4.94 10.74
N TRP A 61 -20.65 5.82 11.73
CA TRP A 61 -19.73 6.96 11.64
C TRP A 61 -18.27 6.51 11.52
N THR A 62 -17.89 5.48 12.27
CA THR A 62 -16.55 4.90 12.20
C THR A 62 -16.30 4.27 10.83
N GLY A 63 -17.25 3.47 10.32
CA GLY A 63 -17.18 2.87 9.00
C GLY A 63 -17.08 3.89 7.87
N ILE A 64 -17.89 4.96 7.92
CA ILE A 64 -17.83 6.08 6.98
C ILE A 64 -16.46 6.78 7.05
N GLY A 65 -15.95 7.07 8.25
CA GLY A 65 -14.65 7.69 8.43
C GLY A 65 -13.52 6.87 7.80
N LEU A 66 -13.53 5.55 8.04
CA LEU A 66 -12.55 4.62 7.48
C LEU A 66 -12.66 4.50 5.97
N LEU A 67 -13.88 4.51 5.41
CA LEU A 67 -14.08 4.52 3.96
C LEU A 67 -13.54 5.78 3.32
N VAL A 68 -13.82 6.96 3.91
CA VAL A 68 -13.31 8.24 3.38
C VAL A 68 -11.78 8.26 3.40
N VAL A 69 -11.16 7.86 4.52
CA VAL A 69 -9.69 7.84 4.63
C VAL A 69 -9.08 6.78 3.72
N GLY A 70 -9.63 5.57 3.70
CA GLY A 70 -9.15 4.45 2.88
C GLY A 70 -9.22 4.76 1.39
N LEU A 71 -10.37 5.23 0.90
CA LEU A 71 -10.53 5.66 -0.49
C LEU A 71 -9.68 6.88 -0.81
N GLY A 72 -9.53 7.81 0.14
CA GLY A 72 -8.62 8.95 0.01
C GLY A 72 -7.17 8.52 -0.20
N MET A 73 -6.69 7.51 0.54
CA MET A 73 -5.33 6.97 0.35
C MET A 73 -5.17 6.27 -1.01
N LEU A 74 -6.16 5.49 -1.45
CA LEU A 74 -6.15 4.83 -2.74
C LEU A 74 -6.18 5.84 -3.90
N LEU A 75 -6.99 6.89 -3.75
CA LEU A 75 -7.05 8.00 -4.70
C LEU A 75 -5.73 8.78 -4.73
N TRP A 76 -5.12 9.03 -3.56
CA TRP A 76 -3.81 9.66 -3.45
C TRP A 76 -2.71 8.83 -4.10
N MET A 77 -2.71 7.50 -3.93
CA MET A 77 -1.82 6.59 -4.65
C MET A 77 -1.98 6.73 -6.17
N ARG A 78 -3.22 6.86 -6.65
CA ARG A 78 -3.52 7.03 -8.08
C ARG A 78 -3.06 8.39 -8.62
N LEU A 79 -3.10 9.44 -7.80
CA LEU A 79 -2.70 10.81 -8.13
C LEU A 79 -1.17 11.02 -8.02
N ALA A 80 -0.51 10.35 -7.08
CA ALA A 80 0.91 10.52 -6.76
C ALA A 80 1.68 9.19 -6.84
N PRO A 81 1.87 8.61 -8.04
CA PRO A 81 2.57 7.34 -8.23
C PRO A 81 4.04 7.45 -7.80
N LEU A 82 4.51 6.50 -6.98
CA LEU A 82 5.93 6.41 -6.63
C LEU A 82 6.72 5.99 -7.88
N ARG A 83 7.60 6.88 -8.35
CA ARG A 83 8.55 6.54 -9.42
C ARG A 83 9.62 5.63 -8.84
N ALA A 84 9.82 4.47 -9.45
CA ALA A 84 10.98 3.65 -9.16
C ALA A 84 12.24 4.41 -9.64
N GLU A 85 13.17 4.70 -8.74
CA GLU A 85 14.45 5.28 -9.12
C GLU A 85 15.19 4.28 -10.03
N PRO A 86 15.72 4.71 -11.18
CA PRO A 86 16.54 3.84 -12.02
C PRO A 86 17.77 3.39 -11.23
N ASP A 87 18.09 2.09 -11.29
CA ASP A 87 19.21 1.48 -10.58
C ASP A 87 20.51 2.30 -10.77
N ARG A 88 20.97 2.98 -9.71
CA ARG A 88 22.32 3.57 -9.66
C ARG A 88 23.34 2.48 -9.37
N THR A 89 23.45 1.50 -10.26
CA THR A 89 24.53 0.52 -10.28
C THR A 89 25.24 0.62 -11.63
N GLY A 90 26.04 1.67 -11.78
CA GLY A 90 26.86 1.91 -12.97
C GLY A 90 28.00 2.91 -12.79
N SER A 91 28.23 3.42 -11.57
CA SER A 91 29.28 4.42 -11.29
C SER A 91 30.41 3.91 -10.40
N ALA A 92 30.49 2.61 -10.13
CA ALA A 92 31.68 1.98 -9.55
C ALA A 92 32.62 1.43 -10.65
N GLY A 93 32.72 2.14 -11.78
CA GLY A 93 33.86 2.04 -12.69
C GLY A 93 34.97 2.99 -12.22
N GLY A 94 35.57 2.70 -11.06
CA GLY A 94 36.83 3.33 -10.69
C GLY A 94 37.92 2.83 -11.64
N PRO A 95 38.67 3.71 -12.33
CA PRO A 95 39.63 3.28 -13.35
C PRO A 95 40.63 2.27 -12.79
N ALA A 96 40.82 1.17 -13.54
CA ALA A 96 41.91 0.24 -13.32
C ALA A 96 43.23 1.01 -13.42
N GLU A 97 43.85 1.29 -12.28
CA GLU A 97 45.22 1.80 -12.18
C GLU A 97 46.16 0.59 -12.22
N PRO A 98 46.92 0.34 -13.30
CA PRO A 98 48.00 -0.62 -13.29
C PRO A 98 49.20 0.06 -12.63
N ARG A 99 49.54 -0.32 -11.39
CA ARG A 99 50.81 0.09 -10.79
C ARG A 99 51.93 -0.80 -11.33
N ALA A 100 52.86 -0.14 -12.02
CA ALA A 100 54.12 -0.67 -12.52
C ALA A 100 55.06 -1.15 -11.40
#